data_AF-A0AAV5EA72-F1
#
_entry.id   AF-A0AAV5EA72-F1
#
_cell.length_a   1.000
_cell.length_b   1.000
_cell.length_c   1.000
_cell.angle_alpha   90.00
_cell.angle_beta   90.00
_cell.angle_gamma   90.00
#
_symmetry.space_group_name_H-M   'P 1'
#
loop_
_entity.id
_entity.type
_entity.pdbx_description
1 polymer ?
#
loop_
_entity_poly.entity_id
_entity_poly.type
_entity_poly.pdbx_seq_one_letter_code
_entity_poly.pdbx_strand_id
1 'polypeptide(L)'
;MFCSLRELIEQYQHTTNNRFEEINHDQQIFMEMTRMKDEVDKLETGIRRYTGDDLSSLTLSDVNDLEQQLEFSVNKVRTRKHELLSQQLDNLRRKEHILEDQNSALCRMINENQQDMAVGRGDLKLTEMPLAMLPPSAFGQAAAAYYGGESSSSTALQLMSAAPQLHHGGFRLQPTQPNLQDLHHGHHGLQLW
;
A
#
# COMPACT_ATOMS: atom_id res chain seq x y z
N MET A 1 -44.75 2.71 -67.83
CA MET A 1 -45.29 1.97 -66.67
C MET A 1 -44.76 2.66 -65.42
N PHE A 2 -45.64 3.19 -64.58
CA PHE A 2 -45.25 3.80 -63.31
C PHE A 2 -45.10 2.68 -62.29
N CYS A 3 -43.89 2.45 -61.78
CA CYS A 3 -43.71 1.51 -60.68
C CYS A 3 -44.38 2.09 -59.43
N SER A 4 -45.16 1.27 -58.74
CA SER A 4 -45.75 1.64 -57.46
C SER A 4 -44.64 1.85 -56.42
N LEU A 5 -44.89 2.73 -55.44
CA LEU A 5 -43.95 2.97 -54.33
C LEU A 5 -43.53 1.66 -53.64
N ARG A 6 -44.44 0.67 -53.60
CA ARG A 6 -44.16 -0.67 -53.08
C ARG A 6 -43.12 -1.42 -53.91
N GLU A 7 -43.25 -1.44 -55.23
CA GLU A 7 -42.26 -2.08 -56.11
C GLU A 7 -40.90 -1.38 -56.04
N LEU A 8 -40.87 -0.05 -55.87
CA LEU A 8 -39.63 0.70 -55.70
C LEU A 8 -38.98 0.39 -54.34
N ILE A 9 -39.76 0.31 -53.27
CA ILE A 9 -39.27 -0.08 -51.94
C ILE A 9 -38.75 -1.51 -51.95
N GLU A 10 -39.45 -2.43 -52.62
CA GLU A 10 -39.04 -3.83 -52.73
C GLU A 10 -37.75 -3.98 -53.54
N GLN A 11 -37.61 -3.26 -54.67
CA GLN A 11 -36.35 -3.22 -55.40
C GLN A 11 -35.22 -2.57 -54.60
N TYR A 12 -35.50 -1.50 -53.86
CA TYR A 12 -34.49 -0.83 -53.03
C TYR A 12 -34.04 -1.76 -51.90
N GLN A 13 -34.95 -2.43 -51.20
CA GLN A 13 -34.62 -3.42 -50.16
C GLN A 13 -33.91 -4.68 -50.70
N HIS A 14 -34.12 -5.01 -51.98
CA HIS A 14 -33.44 -6.13 -52.63
C HIS A 14 -32.02 -5.75 -53.10
N THR A 15 -31.80 -4.49 -53.47
CA THR A 15 -30.50 -3.97 -53.94
C THR A 15 -29.63 -3.44 -52.79
N THR A 16 -30.23 -2.79 -51.80
CA THR A 16 -29.61 -2.54 -50.50
C THR A 16 -29.92 -3.70 -49.57
N ASN A 17 -28.93 -4.59 -49.42
CA ASN A 17 -28.84 -5.63 -48.39
C ASN A 17 -28.87 -5.05 -46.96
N ASN A 18 -29.75 -4.11 -46.64
CA ASN A 18 -29.76 -3.37 -45.38
C ASN A 18 -30.84 -3.87 -44.40
N ARG A 19 -31.89 -4.58 -44.87
CA ARG A 19 -32.91 -5.18 -43.97
C ARG A 19 -32.45 -6.45 -43.26
N PHE A 20 -31.36 -7.07 -43.71
CA PHE A 20 -30.79 -8.25 -43.08
C PHE A 20 -29.68 -7.91 -42.07
N GLU A 21 -28.85 -6.90 -42.37
CA GLU A 21 -27.72 -6.47 -41.52
C GLU A 21 -28.18 -5.85 -40.18
N GLU A 22 -29.23 -5.03 -40.17
CA GLU A 22 -29.72 -4.35 -38.95
C GLU A 22 -30.39 -5.32 -37.96
N ILE A 23 -31.18 -6.28 -38.48
CA ILE A 23 -31.76 -7.37 -37.67
C ILE A 23 -30.66 -8.31 -37.14
N ASN A 24 -29.57 -8.50 -37.89
CA ASN A 24 -28.42 -9.31 -37.48
C ASN A 24 -27.61 -8.59 -36.38
N HIS A 25 -27.41 -7.28 -36.52
CA HIS A 25 -26.69 -6.46 -35.55
C HIS A 25 -27.42 -6.34 -34.21
N ASP A 26 -28.73 -6.06 -34.22
CA ASP A 26 -29.54 -5.98 -33.01
C ASP A 26 -29.63 -7.35 -32.29
N GLN A 27 -29.74 -8.45 -33.05
CA GLN A 27 -29.70 -9.80 -32.49
C GLN A 27 -28.32 -10.12 -31.90
N GLN A 28 -27.25 -9.73 -32.58
CA GLN A 28 -25.88 -9.92 -32.09
C GLN A 28 -25.65 -9.14 -30.79
N ILE A 29 -26.07 -7.87 -30.72
CA ILE A 29 -26.01 -7.06 -29.50
C ILE A 29 -26.83 -7.71 -28.39
N PHE A 30 -28.04 -8.20 -28.68
CA PHE A 30 -28.88 -8.86 -27.68
C PHE A 30 -28.25 -10.15 -27.15
N MET A 31 -27.66 -10.95 -28.04
CA MET A 31 -26.91 -12.16 -27.65
C MET A 31 -25.70 -11.82 -26.79
N GLU A 32 -24.94 -10.79 -27.15
CA GLU A 32 -23.78 -10.33 -26.38
C GLU A 32 -24.20 -9.80 -25.01
N MET A 33 -25.28 -9.03 -24.94
CA MET A 33 -25.85 -8.54 -23.69
C MET A 33 -26.30 -9.68 -22.79
N THR A 34 -26.96 -10.70 -23.35
CA THR A 34 -27.41 -11.88 -22.61
C THR A 34 -26.21 -12.67 -22.10
N ARG A 35 -25.21 -12.91 -22.96
CA ARG A 35 -23.96 -13.56 -22.55
C ARG A 35 -23.26 -12.81 -21.41
N MET A 36 -23.16 -11.49 -21.51
CA MET A 36 -22.57 -10.67 -20.45
C MET A 36 -23.36 -10.77 -19.15
N LYS A 37 -24.69 -10.74 -19.24
CA LYS A 37 -25.56 -10.90 -18.09
C LYS A 37 -25.39 -12.26 -17.42
N ASP A 38 -25.33 -13.33 -18.20
CA ASP A 38 -25.12 -14.69 -17.69
C ASP A 38 -23.75 -14.82 -16.98
N GLU A 39 -22.70 -14.17 -17.51
CA GLU A 39 -21.39 -14.13 -16.86
C GLU A 39 -21.42 -13.35 -15.54
N VAL A 40 -22.14 -12.22 -15.49
CA VAL A 40 -22.34 -11.47 -14.23
C VAL A 40 -23.06 -12.35 -13.21
N ASP A 41 -24.18 -12.94 -13.59
CA ASP A 41 -25.00 -13.78 -12.70
C ASP A 41 -24.19 -14.98 -12.17
N LYS A 42 -23.34 -15.58 -13.02
CA LYS A 42 -22.42 -16.66 -12.64
C LYS A 42 -21.36 -16.18 -11.65
N LEU A 43 -20.74 -15.02 -11.89
CA LEU A 43 -19.74 -14.45 -10.98
C LEU A 43 -20.34 -14.10 -9.62
N GLU A 44 -21.51 -13.47 -9.61
CA GLU A 44 -22.22 -13.13 -8.37
C GLU A 44 -22.63 -14.39 -7.59
N THR A 45 -23.08 -15.43 -8.29
CA THR A 45 -23.36 -16.74 -7.67
C THR A 45 -22.08 -17.33 -7.07
N GLY A 46 -20.95 -17.22 -7.77
CA GLY A 46 -19.64 -17.59 -7.23
C GLY A 46 -19.30 -16.84 -5.95
N ILE A 47 -19.49 -15.52 -5.92
CA ILE A 47 -19.25 -14.69 -4.72
C ILE A 47 -20.14 -15.14 -3.55
N ARG A 48 -21.44 -15.35 -3.79
CA ARG A 48 -22.37 -15.85 -2.76
C ARG A 48 -21.93 -17.21 -2.23
N ARG A 49 -21.48 -18.11 -3.10
CA ARG A 49 -20.92 -19.43 -2.70
C ARG A 49 -19.68 -19.28 -1.82
N TYR A 50 -18.69 -18.47 -2.24
CA TYR A 50 -17.49 -18.22 -1.43
C TYR A 50 -17.79 -17.52 -0.10
N THR A 51 -18.90 -16.79 -0.01
CA THR A 51 -19.37 -16.10 1.20
C THR A 51 -20.22 -17.02 2.09
N GLY A 52 -20.69 -18.14 1.56
CA GLY A 52 -21.52 -19.13 2.26
C GLY A 52 -23.03 -18.92 2.14
N ASP A 53 -23.47 -17.95 1.33
CA ASP A 53 -24.89 -17.57 1.20
C ASP A 53 -25.70 -18.48 0.26
N ASP A 54 -25.05 -19.16 -0.70
CA ASP A 54 -25.69 -20.07 -1.66
C ASP A 54 -25.02 -21.46 -1.65
N LEU A 55 -25.25 -22.24 -0.60
CA LEU A 55 -24.70 -23.59 -0.47
C LEU A 55 -25.72 -24.72 -0.69
N SER A 56 -27.01 -24.39 -0.66
CA SER A 56 -28.10 -25.39 -0.68
C SER A 56 -28.19 -26.20 -1.98
N SER A 57 -27.67 -25.67 -3.09
CA SER A 57 -27.68 -26.28 -4.41
C SER A 57 -26.43 -27.14 -4.71
N LEU A 58 -25.43 -27.12 -3.84
CA LEU A 58 -24.16 -27.82 -4.02
C LEU A 58 -24.21 -29.24 -3.45
N THR A 59 -23.48 -30.16 -4.09
CA THR A 59 -23.25 -31.49 -3.53
C THR A 59 -22.13 -31.44 -2.47
N LEU A 60 -22.01 -32.48 -1.65
CA LEU A 60 -20.94 -32.58 -0.66
C LEU A 60 -19.54 -32.49 -1.30
N SER A 61 -19.37 -33.07 -2.50
CA SER A 61 -18.10 -32.98 -3.24
C SER A 61 -17.80 -31.53 -3.61
N ASP A 62 -18.79 -30.82 -4.15
CA ASP A 62 -18.60 -29.43 -4.57
C ASP A 62 -18.28 -28.51 -3.39
N VAL A 63 -18.90 -28.76 -2.22
CA VAL A 63 -18.61 -28.03 -0.98
C VAL A 63 -17.18 -28.28 -0.51
N ASN A 64 -16.71 -29.53 -0.56
CA ASN A 64 -15.34 -29.89 -0.20
C ASN A 64 -14.30 -29.24 -1.15
N ASP A 65 -14.61 -29.17 -2.45
CA ASP A 65 -13.74 -28.49 -3.42
C ASP A 65 -13.71 -26.96 -3.17
N LEU A 66 -14.85 -26.36 -2.86
CA LEU A 66 -14.97 -24.96 -2.50
C LEU A 66 -14.15 -24.63 -1.24
N GLU A 67 -14.22 -25.47 -0.21
CA GLU A 67 -13.46 -25.32 1.03
C GLU A 67 -11.95 -25.36 0.78
N GLN A 68 -11.47 -26.37 0.03
CA GLN A 68 -10.06 -26.48 -0.33
C GLN A 68 -9.58 -25.24 -1.11
N GLN A 69 -10.39 -24.73 -2.03
CA GLN A 69 -10.05 -23.54 -2.81
C GLN A 69 -9.96 -22.28 -1.93
N LEU A 70 -10.87 -22.13 -0.95
CA LEU A 70 -10.83 -21.03 0.02
C LEU A 70 -9.62 -21.15 0.93
N GLU A 71 -9.34 -22.33 1.47
CA GLU A 71 -8.18 -22.57 2.33
C GLU A 71 -6.87 -22.24 1.60
N PHE A 72 -6.71 -22.73 0.37
CA PHE A 72 -5.55 -22.43 -0.46
C PHE A 72 -5.38 -20.92 -0.69
N SER A 73 -6.48 -20.24 -1.05
CA SER A 73 -6.47 -18.81 -1.35
C SER A 73 -6.13 -17.97 -0.12
N VAL A 74 -6.71 -18.30 1.04
CA VAL A 74 -6.41 -17.64 2.32
C VAL A 74 -4.95 -17.87 2.72
N ASN A 75 -4.46 -19.11 2.58
CA ASN A 75 -3.07 -19.43 2.86
C ASN A 75 -2.11 -18.61 1.97
N LYS A 76 -2.40 -18.52 0.66
CA LYS A 76 -1.62 -17.70 -0.28
C LYS A 76 -1.55 -16.23 0.15
N VAL A 77 -2.68 -15.64 0.55
CA VAL A 77 -2.72 -14.25 1.05
C VAL A 77 -1.92 -14.10 2.35
N ARG A 78 -2.06 -15.05 3.28
CA ARG A 78 -1.35 -15.01 4.57
C ARG A 78 0.16 -15.12 4.37
N THR A 79 0.61 -16.06 3.55
CA THR A 79 2.03 -16.24 3.20
C THR A 79 2.58 -14.95 2.60
N ARG A 80 1.89 -14.36 1.61
CA ARG A 80 2.36 -13.12 0.99
C ARG A 80 2.42 -11.95 1.98
N LYS A 81 1.44 -11.82 2.87
CA LYS A 81 1.47 -10.80 3.93
C LYS A 81 2.64 -11.02 4.88
N HIS A 82 2.90 -12.26 5.28
CA HIS A 82 4.00 -12.60 6.17
C HIS A 82 5.36 -12.29 5.54
N GLU A 83 5.56 -12.66 4.27
CA GLU A 83 6.76 -12.31 3.51
C GLU A 83 7.01 -10.79 3.48
N LEU A 84 5.98 -10.01 3.15
CA LEU A 84 6.09 -8.55 3.08
C LEU A 84 6.42 -7.93 4.45
N LEU A 85 5.78 -8.41 5.52
CA LEU A 85 6.06 -7.95 6.88
C LEU A 85 7.50 -8.30 7.32
N SER A 86 7.97 -9.50 6.99
CA SER A 86 9.36 -9.89 7.26
C SER A 86 10.35 -8.98 6.53
N GLN A 87 10.10 -8.71 5.25
CA GLN A 87 10.94 -7.79 4.47
C GLN A 87 10.97 -6.38 5.07
N GLN A 88 9.83 -5.87 5.56
CA GLN A 88 9.77 -4.58 6.23
C GLN A 88 10.53 -4.57 7.55
N LEU A 89 10.40 -5.63 8.35
CA LEU A 89 11.14 -5.78 9.61
C LEU A 89 12.65 -5.77 9.37
N ASP A 90 13.13 -6.52 8.37
CA ASP A 90 14.55 -6.58 8.03
C ASP A 90 15.07 -5.25 7.48
N ASN A 91 14.25 -4.51 6.74
CA ASN A 91 14.59 -3.15 6.30
C ASN A 91 14.76 -2.19 7.48
N LEU A 92 13.82 -2.21 8.43
CA LEU A 92 13.87 -1.37 9.62
C LEU A 92 15.08 -1.69 10.49
N ARG A 93 15.38 -2.97 10.73
CA ARG A 93 16.58 -3.41 11.46
C ARG A 93 17.88 -2.91 10.82
N ARG A 94 17.97 -2.98 9.49
CA ARG A 94 19.14 -2.44 8.76
C ARG A 94 19.26 -0.93 8.93
N LYS A 95 18.13 -0.21 8.88
CA LYS A 95 18.10 1.25 9.06
C LYS A 95 18.48 1.64 10.49
N GLU A 96 17.99 0.92 11.49
CA GLU A 96 18.36 1.07 12.89
C GLU A 96 19.87 0.95 13.06
N HIS A 97 20.47 -0.13 12.56
CA HIS A 97 21.93 -0.34 12.62
C HIS A 97 22.72 0.81 11.96
N ILE A 98 22.30 1.27 10.78
CA ILE A 98 22.98 2.39 10.10
C ILE A 98 22.92 3.66 10.94
N LEU A 99 21.77 3.95 11.56
CA LEU A 99 21.60 5.13 12.39
C LEU A 99 22.40 5.03 13.69
N GLU A 100 22.48 3.84 14.30
CA GLU A 100 23.32 3.59 15.47
C GLU A 100 24.81 3.79 15.16
N ASP A 101 25.28 3.30 14.01
CA ASP A 101 26.66 3.50 13.55
C ASP A 101 26.98 4.99 13.34
N GLN A 102 26.08 5.70 12.65
CA GLN A 102 26.21 7.14 12.40
C GLN A 102 26.21 7.94 13.70
N ASN A 103 25.29 7.64 14.61
CA ASN A 103 25.21 8.30 15.91
C ASN A 103 26.48 8.04 16.73
N SER A 104 26.94 6.78 16.78
CA SER A 104 28.19 6.42 17.45
C SER A 104 29.40 7.15 16.88
N ALA A 105 29.47 7.31 15.55
CA ALA A 105 30.53 8.08 14.90
C ALA A 105 30.48 9.56 15.28
N LEU A 106 29.29 10.18 15.27
CA LEU A 106 29.11 11.58 15.67
C LEU A 106 29.47 11.79 17.15
N CYS A 107 29.05 10.89 18.04
CA CYS A 107 29.42 10.95 19.46
C CYS A 107 30.94 10.90 19.66
N ARG A 108 31.65 10.04 18.92
CA ARG A 108 33.12 9.99 18.95
C ARG A 108 33.73 11.31 18.48
N MET A 109 33.29 11.84 17.34
CA MET A 109 33.77 13.12 16.81
C MET A 109 33.53 14.29 17.79
N ILE A 110 32.37 14.34 18.43
CA ILE A 110 32.07 15.37 19.44
C ILE A 110 33.02 15.25 20.62
N ASN A 111 33.24 14.02 21.11
CA ASN A 111 34.12 13.78 22.25
C ASN A 111 35.58 14.13 21.94
N GLU A 112 36.08 13.81 20.74
CA GLU A 112 37.40 14.20 20.25
C GLU A 112 37.55 15.73 20.18
N ASN A 113 36.59 16.44 19.58
CA ASN A 113 36.62 17.90 19.51
C ASN A 113 36.55 18.56 20.91
N GLN A 114 35.81 17.99 21.86
CA GLN A 114 35.79 18.49 23.24
C GLN A 114 37.15 18.30 23.94
N GLN A 115 37.86 17.20 23.65
CA GLN A 115 39.20 16.96 24.17
C GLN A 115 40.22 17.95 23.57
N ASP A 116 40.16 18.23 22.26
CA ASP A 116 41.03 19.22 21.62
C ASP A 116 40.78 20.65 22.16
N MET A 117 39.52 21.00 22.40
CA MET A 117 39.15 22.29 23.02
C MET A 117 39.59 22.40 24.48
N ALA A 118 39.74 21.28 25.21
CA ALA A 118 40.27 21.25 26.57
C ALA A 118 41.80 21.35 26.61
N VAL A 119 42.50 20.83 25.60
CA VAL A 119 43.98 20.88 25.50
C VAL A 119 44.46 22.25 24.99
N GLY A 120 43.66 22.98 24.22
CA GLY A 120 44.01 24.29 23.65
C GLY A 120 43.81 25.52 24.55
N ARG A 121 43.36 25.37 25.81
CA ARG A 121 43.01 26.51 26.68
C ARG A 121 43.77 26.49 28.00
N GLY A 122 45.09 26.67 27.89
CA GLY A 122 45.84 27.33 28.95
C GLY A 122 45.35 28.78 29.02
N ASP A 123 44.69 29.11 30.12
CA ASP A 123 44.29 30.45 30.57
C ASP A 123 43.17 31.16 29.77
N LEU A 124 41.94 31.18 30.34
CA LEU A 124 41.17 32.39 30.70
C LEU A 124 39.68 32.09 31.04
N LYS A 125 39.33 32.18 32.32
CA LYS A 125 38.07 32.73 32.88
C LYS A 125 36.68 32.18 32.46
N LEU A 126 35.96 31.70 33.49
CA LEU A 126 34.50 31.76 33.73
C LEU A 126 33.66 32.48 32.65
N THR A 127 32.92 31.75 31.81
CA THR A 127 31.65 32.21 31.20
C THR A 127 30.95 31.07 30.45
N GLU A 128 29.69 30.83 30.84
CA GLU A 128 28.57 30.19 30.12
C GLU A 128 28.83 28.92 29.27
N MET A 129 28.36 27.78 29.79
CA MET A 129 28.19 26.52 29.04
C MET A 129 26.96 26.64 28.11
N PRO A 130 27.09 26.48 26.78
CA PRO A 130 25.95 26.57 25.88
C PRO A 130 25.02 25.36 26.08
N LEU A 131 23.71 25.62 26.22
CA LEU A 131 22.63 24.63 26.40
C LEU A 131 22.63 23.45 25.39
N ALA A 132 23.36 23.57 24.27
CA ALA A 132 23.38 22.62 23.17
C ALA A 132 24.21 21.34 23.41
N MET A 133 24.90 21.21 24.55
CA MET A 133 25.79 20.06 24.85
C MET A 133 25.26 19.10 25.93
N LEU A 134 24.03 19.28 26.42
CA LEU A 134 23.44 18.33 27.37
C LEU A 134 22.81 17.12 26.66
N PRO A 135 23.02 15.89 27.15
CA PRO A 135 22.33 14.72 26.63
C PRO A 135 20.81 14.90 26.78
N PRO A 136 19.98 14.35 25.87
CA PRO A 136 18.53 14.53 25.90
C PRO A 136 17.88 14.18 27.25
N SER A 137 18.47 13.24 27.99
CA SER A 137 18.06 12.82 29.34
C SER A 137 18.21 13.91 30.41
N ALA A 138 19.04 14.93 30.18
CA ALA A 138 19.33 15.99 31.13
C ALA A 138 18.63 17.33 30.80
N PHE A 139 17.99 17.43 29.62
CA PHE A 139 17.23 18.62 29.21
C PHE A 139 16.03 18.90 30.14
N GLY A 140 15.36 17.83 30.61
CA GLY A 140 14.26 17.95 31.56
C GLY A 140 14.68 18.43 32.95
N GLN A 141 15.92 18.16 33.37
CA GLN A 141 16.43 18.57 34.69
C GLN A 141 16.96 20.00 34.68
N ALA A 142 17.61 20.43 33.59
CA ALA A 142 18.11 21.80 33.45
C ALA A 142 16.97 22.83 33.34
N ALA A 143 15.86 22.47 32.67
CA ALA A 143 14.69 23.34 32.54
C ALA A 143 14.00 23.64 33.90
N ALA A 144 13.97 22.66 34.81
CA ALA A 144 13.36 22.81 36.14
C ALA A 144 14.12 23.77 37.07
N ALA A 145 15.43 23.91 36.86
CA ALA A 145 16.27 24.84 37.64
C ALA A 145 16.21 26.29 37.11
N TYR A 146 15.81 26.50 35.84
CA TYR A 146 15.81 27.81 35.19
C TYR A 146 14.46 28.53 35.26
N TYR A 147 13.34 27.79 35.22
CA TYR A 147 12.01 28.33 35.47
C TYR A 147 11.44 27.74 36.76
N GLY A 148 11.77 28.39 37.89
CA GLY A 148 11.02 28.17 39.12
C GLY A 148 9.58 28.63 38.91
N GLY A 149 8.64 27.69 38.86
CA GLY A 149 7.22 28.03 38.77
C GLY A 149 6.41 26.96 38.07
N GLU A 150 5.57 26.32 38.87
CA GLU A 150 4.48 25.44 38.48
C GLU A 150 3.67 26.02 37.30
N SER A 151 3.51 25.28 36.20
CA SER A 151 2.24 25.17 35.46
C SER A 151 2.36 24.33 34.18
N SER A 152 1.55 23.26 34.16
CA SER A 152 0.75 22.82 33.03
C SER A 152 1.45 22.47 31.72
N SER A 153 1.79 21.18 31.64
CA SER A 153 1.58 20.29 30.49
C SER A 153 0.60 20.85 29.42
N SER A 154 1.11 21.57 28.43
CA SER A 154 0.36 21.97 27.24
C SER A 154 0.96 21.39 25.96
N THR A 155 2.28 21.23 25.89
CA THR A 155 2.94 20.72 24.68
C THR A 155 2.74 19.22 24.45
N ALA A 156 2.55 18.42 25.51
CA ALA A 156 2.32 16.97 25.38
C ALA A 156 0.91 16.62 24.87
N LEU A 157 -0.10 17.49 25.07
CA LEU A 157 -1.46 17.26 24.57
C LEU A 157 -1.67 17.72 23.13
N GLN A 158 -0.80 18.59 22.60
CA GLN A 158 -0.92 19.14 21.25
C GLN A 158 -0.58 18.14 20.13
N LEU A 159 0.12 17.04 20.44
CA LEU A 159 0.51 16.02 19.46
C LEU A 159 -0.46 14.82 19.39
N MET A 160 -1.44 14.73 20.30
CA MET A 160 -2.50 13.72 20.25
C MET A 160 -3.68 14.16 19.36
N SER A 161 -3.88 15.46 19.19
CA SER A 161 -5.03 16.02 18.44
C SER A 161 -4.84 16.09 16.93
N ALA A 162 -3.63 15.79 16.43
CA ALA A 162 -3.37 15.61 15.00
C ALA A 162 -3.42 14.12 14.62
N ALA A 163 -4.50 13.43 15.01
CA ALA A 163 -4.79 12.10 14.50
C ALA A 163 -5.16 12.22 13.01
N PRO A 164 -4.43 11.58 12.07
CA PRO A 164 -4.91 11.44 10.71
C PRO A 164 -6.16 10.56 10.75
N GLN A 165 -7.25 11.08 10.21
CA GLN A 165 -8.52 10.36 10.08
C GLN A 165 -8.25 8.99 9.43
N LEU A 166 -8.53 7.92 10.17
CA LEU A 166 -8.47 6.55 9.66
C LEU A 166 -9.56 6.40 8.59
N HIS A 167 -9.20 6.64 7.34
CA HIS A 167 -10.00 6.23 6.20
C HIS A 167 -10.23 4.72 6.31
N HIS A 168 -11.50 4.32 6.19
CA HIS A 168 -11.96 2.93 6.10
C HIS A 168 -11.32 2.21 4.89
N GLY A 169 -10.10 1.75 5.06
CA GLY A 169 -9.36 1.02 4.04
C GLY A 169 -8.09 0.46 4.68
N GLY A 170 -8.07 -0.85 4.90
CA GLY A 170 -7.01 -1.56 5.61
C GLY A 170 -5.60 -1.25 5.10
N PHE A 171 -4.62 -1.49 5.96
CA PHE A 171 -3.18 -1.36 5.74
C PHE A 171 -2.77 -1.64 4.28
N ARG A 172 -2.73 -0.58 3.46
CA ARG A 172 -2.22 -0.65 2.10
C ARG A 172 -0.70 -0.71 2.21
N LEU A 173 -0.18 -1.93 2.21
CA LEU A 173 1.25 -2.21 2.11
C LEU A 173 1.72 -1.63 0.76
N GLN A 174 2.28 -0.43 0.80
CA GLN A 174 2.98 0.14 -0.34
C GLN A 174 4.17 -0.78 -0.63
N PRO A 175 4.37 -1.22 -1.89
CA PRO A 175 5.64 -1.77 -2.31
C PRO A 175 6.68 -0.66 -2.07
N THR A 176 7.43 -0.76 -0.98
CA THR A 176 8.55 0.15 -0.75
C THR A 176 9.51 -0.06 -1.91
N GLN A 177 9.78 1.03 -2.64
CA GLN A 177 10.73 1.03 -3.74
C GLN A 177 12.05 0.42 -3.25
N PRO A 178 12.69 -0.47 -4.03
CA PRO A 178 14.05 -0.90 -3.69
C PRO A 178 14.91 0.37 -3.62
N ASN A 179 15.72 0.47 -2.56
CA ASN A 179 16.65 1.58 -2.40
C ASN A 179 17.45 1.75 -3.71
N LEU A 180 17.32 2.90 -4.35
CA LEU A 180 18.03 3.27 -5.59
C LEU A 180 19.56 3.46 -5.39
N GLN A 181 20.12 2.90 -4.31
CA GLN A 181 21.53 3.06 -3.95
C GLN A 181 22.39 1.83 -4.23
N ASP A 182 21.80 0.69 -4.59
CA ASP A 182 22.57 -0.49 -5.01
C ASP A 182 22.84 -0.46 -6.52
N LEU A 183 23.59 0.56 -6.96
CA LEU A 183 24.27 0.52 -8.24
C LEU A 183 25.62 -0.18 -8.03
N HIS A 184 25.64 -1.51 -7.93
CA HIS A 184 26.64 -2.37 -8.57
C HIS A 184 26.58 -3.86 -8.16
N HIS A 185 26.46 -4.70 -9.20
CA HIS A 185 26.84 -6.12 -9.35
C HIS A 185 25.76 -7.21 -9.23
N GLY A 186 25.46 -7.80 -10.40
CA GLY A 186 25.28 -9.26 -10.49
C GLY A 186 23.91 -9.72 -10.99
N HIS A 187 23.79 -9.82 -12.32
CA HIS A 187 22.78 -10.63 -13.03
C HIS A 187 22.50 -11.97 -12.34
N HIS A 188 21.24 -12.26 -12.01
CA HIS A 188 20.64 -13.57 -12.28
C HIS A 188 19.15 -13.38 -12.55
N GLY A 189 18.74 -13.74 -13.77
CA GLY A 189 17.38 -13.64 -14.26
C GLY A 189 16.45 -14.64 -13.58
N LEU A 190 15.21 -14.22 -13.35
CA LEU A 190 14.12 -15.11 -12.99
C LEU A 190 13.19 -15.21 -14.20
N GLN A 191 13.25 -16.36 -14.86
CA GLN A 191 12.20 -16.83 -15.77
C GLN A 191 10.94 -17.08 -14.94
N LEU A 192 9.83 -16.48 -15.34
CA LEU A 192 8.50 -16.84 -14.86
C LEU A 192 8.06 -18.14 -15.53
N TRP A 193 7.62 -19.09 -14.72
CA TRP A 193 6.55 -20.04 -15.05
C TRP A 193 5.34 -19.65 -14.21
#